data_AF-A0A822EBV5-F1
#
_entry.id   AF-A0A822EBV5-F1
#
_cell.length_a   1.000
_cell.length_b   1.000
_cell.length_c   1.000
_cell.angle_alpha   90.00
_cell.angle_beta   90.00
_cell.angle_gamma   90.00
#
_symmetry.space_group_name_H-M   'P 1'
#
loop_
_entity.id
_entity.type
_entity.pdbx_description
1 polymer ?
#
loop_
_entity_poly.entity_id
_entity_poly.type
_entity_poly.pdbx_seq_one_letter_code
_entity_poly.pdbx_strand_id
1 'polypeptide(L)'
;IPNDVFVTEKPLLARWIQDRNHWRQEGYVDYQYAPDTRTISFRTYDFGTYALLNDRHAHMPFQSWRMRPKSTNHLRFTLSTPSFE
;
A
#
# COMPACT_ATOMS: atom_id res chain seq x y z
N ILE A 1 -9.63 8.03 6.88
CA ILE A 1 -9.09 6.64 6.86
C ILE A 1 -9.15 6.09 8.29
N PRO A 2 -9.53 4.82 8.51
CA PRO A 2 -9.55 4.22 9.86
C PRO A 2 -8.22 4.40 10.60
N ASN A 3 -8.27 4.52 11.93
CA ASN A 3 -7.09 4.89 12.75
C ASN A 3 -6.04 3.78 12.84
N ASP A 4 -6.47 2.53 12.70
CA ASP A 4 -5.66 1.31 12.73
C ASP A 4 -4.88 1.06 11.42
N VAL A 5 -5.19 1.80 10.35
CA VAL A 5 -4.48 1.69 9.08
C VAL A 5 -3.25 2.59 9.10
N PHE A 6 -2.05 2.03 8.97
CA PHE A 6 -0.83 2.82 8.79
C PHE A 6 -0.68 3.24 7.33
N VAL A 7 -0.50 4.54 7.08
CA VAL A 7 -0.37 5.13 5.74
C VAL A 7 0.90 5.96 5.71
N THR A 8 1.95 5.44 5.09
CA THR A 8 3.26 6.08 4.98
C THR A 8 3.34 7.06 3.82
N GLU A 9 2.68 6.71 2.73
CA GLU A 9 2.68 7.45 1.48
C GLU A 9 1.24 7.67 1.04
N LYS A 10 1.04 8.59 0.08
CA LYS A 10 -0.28 8.80 -0.50
C LYS A 10 -0.79 7.47 -1.08
N PRO A 11 -1.88 6.88 -0.53
CA PRO A 11 -2.35 5.59 -0.99
C PRO A 11 -2.86 5.70 -2.42
N LEU A 12 -2.98 4.58 -3.13
CA LEU A 12 -3.60 4.58 -4.46
C LEU A 12 -5.11 4.38 -4.30
N LEU A 13 -5.90 5.10 -5.09
CA LEU A 13 -7.35 4.90 -5.15
C LEU A 13 -7.66 3.92 -6.28
N ALA A 14 -8.45 2.89 -6.00
CA ALA A 14 -8.88 1.93 -7.00
C ALA A 14 -10.40 1.78 -7.01
N ARG A 15 -10.97 1.65 -8.20
CA ARG A 15 -12.38 1.36 -8.43
C ARG A 15 -12.56 -0.09 -8.87
N TRP A 16 -13.59 -0.75 -8.36
CA TRP A 16 -13.97 -2.09 -8.81
C TRP A 16 -14.74 -2.03 -10.13
N ILE A 17 -14.30 -2.79 -11.13
CA ILE A 17 -15.01 -2.96 -12.40
C ILE A 17 -15.80 -4.27 -12.34
N GLN A 18 -17.12 -4.16 -12.09
CA GLN A 18 -17.98 -5.32 -11.87
C GLN A 18 -18.03 -6.27 -13.07
N ASP A 19 -18.16 -5.74 -14.30
CA ASP A 19 -18.26 -6.55 -15.52
C ASP A 19 -17.01 -7.39 -15.81
N ARG A 20 -15.86 -6.95 -15.28
CA ARG A 20 -14.56 -7.54 -15.58
C ARG A 20 -13.84 -8.08 -14.34
N ASN A 21 -14.50 -8.06 -13.17
CA ASN A 21 -14.02 -8.53 -11.88
C ASN A 21 -12.56 -8.14 -11.55
N HIS A 22 -12.21 -6.86 -11.69
CA HIS A 22 -10.87 -6.38 -11.32
C HIS A 22 -10.84 -4.92 -10.86
N TRP A 23 -9.75 -4.55 -10.21
CA TRP A 23 -9.48 -3.20 -9.74
C TRP A 23 -8.79 -2.34 -10.81
N ARG A 24 -9.19 -1.08 -10.95
CA ARG A 24 -8.56 -0.07 -11.83
C ARG A 24 -8.33 1.24 -11.10
N GLN A 25 -7.27 1.95 -11.46
CA GLN A 25 -6.92 3.27 -10.92
C GLN A 25 -7.43 4.40 -11.83
N GLU A 26 -8.61 4.21 -12.44
CA GLU A 26 -9.21 5.10 -13.42
C GLU A 26 -10.67 5.40 -13.06
N GLY A 27 -11.26 6.43 -13.70
CA GLY A 27 -12.65 6.83 -13.48
C GLY A 27 -12.84 7.82 -12.33
N TYR A 28 -11.76 8.40 -11.82
CA TYR A 28 -11.79 9.49 -10.84
C TYR A 28 -10.80 10.59 -11.24
N VAL A 29 -11.05 11.80 -10.76
CA VAL A 29 -10.23 13.00 -10.98
C VAL A 29 -10.01 13.74 -9.66
N ASP A 30 -9.03 14.64 -9.64
CA ASP A 30 -8.67 15.47 -8.48
C ASP A 30 -8.42 14.68 -7.19
N TYR A 31 -7.78 13.52 -7.32
CA TYR A 31 -7.45 12.69 -6.18
C TYR A 31 -6.41 13.36 -5.28
N GLN A 32 -6.77 13.62 -4.03
CA GLN A 32 -5.94 14.27 -3.02
C GLN A 32 -5.95 13.49 -1.71
N TYR A 33 -4.83 13.55 -1.00
CA TYR A 33 -4.66 12.99 0.34
C TYR A 33 -4.10 14.07 1.25
N ALA A 34 -4.78 14.36 2.36
CA ALA A 34 -4.35 15.27 3.41
C ALA A 34 -3.85 14.44 4.61
N PRO A 35 -2.52 14.30 4.82
CA PRO A 35 -1.95 13.45 5.87
C PRO A 35 -2.37 13.89 7.28
N ASP A 36 -2.39 15.21 7.53
CA ASP A 36 -2.68 15.80 8.85
C ASP A 36 -4.07 15.39 9.37
N THR A 37 -5.05 15.29 8.47
CA THR A 37 -6.43 14.94 8.79
C THR A 37 -6.80 13.51 8.39
N ARG A 38 -5.86 12.74 7.83
CA ARG A 38 -6.09 11.39 7.27
C ARG A 38 -7.31 11.34 6.33
N THR A 39 -7.48 12.40 5.53
CA THR A 39 -8.66 12.59 4.65
C THR A 39 -8.28 12.40 3.19
N ILE A 40 -9.15 11.71 2.46
CA ILE A 40 -9.05 11.49 1.02
C ILE A 40 -10.23 12.16 0.34
N SER A 41 -9.93 12.89 -0.72
CA SER A 41 -10.91 13.58 -1.55
C SER A 41 -10.67 13.25 -3.01
N PHE A 42 -11.74 12.98 -3.75
CA PHE A 42 -11.71 12.75 -5.19
C PHE A 42 -13.08 13.07 -5.79
N ARG A 43 -13.13 13.32 -7.10
CA ARG A 43 -14.38 13.43 -7.87
C ARG A 43 -14.47 12.25 -8.83
N THR A 44 -15.68 11.76 -9.08
CA THR A 44 -15.90 10.63 -9.99
C THR A 44 -17.23 10.79 -10.71
N TYR A 45 -17.31 10.25 -11.92
CA TYR A 45 -18.54 10.17 -12.71
C TYR A 45 -19.25 8.83 -12.53
N ASP A 46 -18.55 7.83 -11.99
CA ASP A 46 -19.03 6.47 -11.81
C ASP A 46 -19.38 6.25 -10.34
N PHE A 47 -20.55 5.69 -10.07
CA PHE A 47 -20.89 5.19 -8.73
C PHE A 47 -20.48 3.73 -8.59
N GLY A 48 -19.96 3.35 -7.42
CA GLY A 48 -19.57 1.96 -7.19
C GLY A 48 -18.65 1.77 -5.99
N THR A 49 -17.97 0.62 -5.98
CA THR A 49 -17.03 0.26 -4.91
C THR A 49 -15.65 0.83 -5.18
N TYR A 50 -15.09 1.47 -4.16
CA TYR A 50 -13.73 1.99 -4.16
C TYR A 50 -12.92 1.35 -3.03
N ALA A 51 -11.63 1.20 -3.25
CA ALA A 51 -10.67 0.71 -2.28
C ALA A 51 -9.42 1.60 -2.29
N LEU A 52 -8.75 1.64 -1.15
CA LEU A 52 -7.43 2.23 -1.02
C LEU A 52 -6.40 1.11 -1.05
N LEU A 53 -5.46 1.20 -1.98
CA LEU A 53 -4.34 0.29 -2.09
C LEU A 53 -3.13 0.95 -1.44
N ASN A 54 -2.55 0.28 -0.45
CA ASN A 54 -1.35 0.75 0.22
C ASN A 54 -0.33 -0.39 0.26
N ASP A 55 0.93 -0.07 0.02
CA ASP A 55 2.00 -1.05 0.09
C ASP A 55 2.26 -1.43 1.54
N ARG A 56 2.07 -2.71 1.84
CA ARG A 56 2.28 -3.27 3.19
C ARG A 56 3.72 -3.10 3.70
N HIS A 57 4.67 -2.90 2.80
CA HIS A 57 6.11 -2.90 3.09
C HIS A 57 6.78 -1.53 2.94
N ALA A 58 6.01 -0.48 2.67
CA ALA A 58 6.54 0.86 2.66
C ALA A 58 7.05 1.14 4.10
N HIS A 59 8.38 1.23 4.25
CA HIS A 59 9.05 1.68 5.48
C HIS A 59 9.09 0.68 6.65
N MET A 60 9.13 -0.64 6.41
CA MET A 60 9.72 -1.50 7.45
C MET A 60 11.14 -0.98 7.71
N PRO A 61 11.58 -0.74 8.96
CA PRO A 61 12.86 -0.12 9.22
C PRO A 61 13.98 -1.14 8.97
N PHE A 62 14.29 -1.39 7.71
CA PHE A 62 15.35 -2.32 7.32
C PHE A 62 16.68 -1.61 7.53
N GLN A 63 17.42 -1.95 8.59
CA GLN A 63 18.80 -1.51 8.75
C GLN A 63 19.71 -2.19 7.71
N SER A 64 19.49 -3.48 7.49
CA SER A 64 20.19 -4.25 6.48
C SER A 64 19.44 -5.52 6.12
N TRP A 65 19.73 -6.07 4.95
CA TRP A 65 19.31 -7.40 4.56
C TRP A 65 20.50 -8.17 3.98
N ARG A 66 20.49 -9.50 4.10
CA ARG A 66 21.52 -10.35 3.50
C ARG A 66 20.94 -11.69 3.05
N MET A 67 21.36 -12.14 1.88
CA MET A 67 21.14 -13.50 1.41
C MET A 67 22.44 -14.31 1.53
N ARG A 68 22.33 -15.54 2.04
CA ARG A 68 23.44 -16.52 2.05
C ARG A 68 22.96 -17.84 1.47
N PRO A 69 23.66 -18.42 0.48
CA PRO A 69 23.31 -19.74 -0.05
C PRO A 69 23.46 -20.80 1.07
N LYS A 70 22.54 -21.76 1.11
CA LYS A 70 22.53 -22.87 2.07
C LYS A 70 22.77 -24.22 1.38
N SER A 71 22.11 -24.43 0.25
CA SER A 71 22.27 -25.60 -0.63
C SER A 71 21.56 -25.32 -1.95
N THR A 72 21.59 -26.26 -2.90
CA THR A 72 20.89 -26.14 -4.18
C THR A 72 19.41 -25.78 -3.95
N ASN A 73 18.96 -24.66 -4.52
CA ASN A 73 17.60 -24.11 -4.36
C ASN A 73 17.21 -23.69 -2.94
N HIS A 74 18.17 -23.54 -2.02
CA HIS A 74 17.92 -23.06 -0.66
C HIS A 74 18.84 -21.88 -0.32
N LEU A 75 18.26 -20.82 0.23
CA LEU A 75 18.98 -19.68 0.78
C LEU A 75 18.44 -19.29 2.14
N ARG A 76 19.29 -18.62 2.93
CA ARG A 76 18.88 -17.92 4.14
C ARG A 76 18.78 -16.44 3.82
N PHE A 77 17.57 -15.89 3.92
CA PHE A 77 17.31 -14.46 3.93
C PHE A 77 17.31 -13.98 5.39
N THR A 78 18.12 -12.99 5.70
CA THR A 78 18.17 -12.36 7.03
C THR A 78 17.83 -10.89 6.89
N LEU A 79 16.88 -10.44 7.70
CA LEU A 79 16.42 -9.07 7.75
C LEU A 79 16.78 -8.49 9.13
N SER A 80 17.45 -7.34 9.15
CA SER A 80 17.78 -6.62 10.38
C SER A 80 16.89 -5.40 10.50
N THR A 81 16.20 -5.28 11.62
CA THR A 81 15.35 -4.13 11.96
C THR A 81 15.81 -3.55 13.30
N PRO A 82 15.68 -2.23 13.55
CA PRO A 82 15.91 -1.67 14.87
C PRO A 82 14.92 -2.29 15.85
N SER A 83 15.42 -2.63 17.04
CA SER A 83 14.58 -2.88 18.19
C SER A 83 14.04 -1.55 18.70
N PHE A 84 12.73 -1.44 18.87
CA PHE A 84 12.15 -0.35 19.65
C PHE A 84 12.03 -0.86 21.10
N GLU A 85 12.74 -0.23 22.03
CA GLU A 85 12.53 -0.38 23.48
C GLU A 85 11.28 0.38 23.93
#